data_AF-A0A096PEB0-F1
#
_entry.id   AF-A0A096PEB0-F1
#
_cell.length_a   1.000
_cell.length_b   1.000
_cell.length_c   1.000
_cell.angle_alpha   90.00
_cell.angle_beta   90.00
_cell.angle_gamma   90.00
#
_symmetry.space_group_name_H-M   'P 1'
#
loop_
_entity.id
_entity.type
_entity.pdbx_description
1 polymer ?
#
loop_
_entity_poly.entity_id
_entity_poly.type
_entity_poly.pdbx_seq_one_letter_code
_entity_poly.pdbx_strand_id
1 'polypeptide(L)'
;MAFTTFHPFPRLPTELRMQIWDAACLRLHQNFQAVHYVTLDKYAEMAPLKHNWDDSKPRNKSIYLWHAGLWTACQESREVVAKHWGKQPRPYNDDEMLDCCSLEEYNHYDRIWPEEDEGSRVLMLYSRVDGEHWRQIIHPKHDLFCIVADDWEDSVSKLTYVSSWGILFDARLAVEFDPSWNLSLENKTSTPFIEDVPASLEFLLRWLFGHIGNDGSPKLKLIVRDVDWILRHDITGPQIRDFDEEYIEIPADELVPYIPSGGDTTFIARDSTLSDFFDLLDQVYYEKSLDIYCYETFLDPCDWDYDIGTSSHRFDIRDSFSILLSRTNQVER
;
A
#
# COMPACT_ATOMS: atom_id res chain seq x y z
N MET A 1 5.17 -31.97 41.87
CA MET A 1 5.30 -31.19 40.63
C MET A 1 4.27 -31.74 39.66
N ALA A 2 3.22 -30.98 39.36
CA ALA A 2 2.22 -31.41 38.38
C ALA A 2 2.84 -31.26 36.98
N PHE A 3 2.86 -32.35 36.22
CA PHE A 3 3.24 -32.28 34.80
C PHE A 3 2.19 -31.44 34.09
N THR A 4 2.58 -30.29 33.53
CA THR A 4 1.74 -29.53 32.62
C THR A 4 1.65 -30.33 31.32
N THR A 5 0.65 -31.19 31.20
CA THR A 5 0.37 -31.89 29.95
C THR A 5 -0.17 -30.87 28.95
N PHE A 6 0.64 -30.53 27.94
CA PHE A 6 0.18 -29.73 26.83
C PHE A 6 -0.75 -30.59 25.96
N HIS A 7 -2.04 -30.27 25.97
CA HIS A 7 -3.02 -30.96 25.14
C HIS A 7 -2.96 -30.40 23.71
N PRO A 8 -2.84 -31.26 22.68
CA PRO A 8 -2.97 -30.82 21.29
C PRO A 8 -4.28 -30.05 21.08
N PHE A 9 -4.26 -29.01 20.25
CA PHE A 9 -5.42 -28.14 20.01
C PHE A 9 -6.74 -28.90 19.76
N PRO A 10 -6.79 -29.96 18.91
CA PRO A 10 -8.04 -30.69 18.66
C PRO A 10 -8.60 -31.44 19.88
N ARG A 11 -7.81 -31.62 20.94
CA ARG A 11 -8.22 -32.31 22.19
C ARG A 11 -8.68 -31.34 23.28
N LEU A 12 -8.62 -30.03 23.03
CA LEU A 12 -9.14 -29.04 23.95
C LEU A 12 -10.69 -29.05 23.93
N PRO A 13 -11.35 -28.76 25.07
CA PRO A 13 -12.77 -28.47 25.10
C PRO A 13 -13.15 -27.42 24.06
N THR A 14 -14.34 -27.54 23.48
CA THR A 14 -14.83 -26.65 22.41
C THR A 14 -14.78 -25.19 22.82
N GLU A 15 -15.12 -24.87 24.08
CA GLU A 15 -15.09 -23.52 24.60
C GLU A 15 -13.70 -22.90 24.53
N LEU A 16 -12.65 -23.68 24.85
CA LEU A 16 -11.26 -23.21 24.76
C LEU A 16 -10.82 -23.06 23.30
N ARG A 17 -11.20 -23.99 22.42
CA ARG A 17 -10.88 -23.89 20.99
C ARG A 17 -11.51 -22.63 20.38
N MET A 18 -12.77 -22.35 20.70
CA MET A 18 -13.47 -21.15 20.26
C MET A 18 -12.84 -19.87 20.82
N GLN A 19 -12.41 -19.86 22.09
CA GLN A 19 -11.68 -18.72 22.66
C GLN A 19 -10.33 -18.47 21.98
N ILE A 20 -9.61 -19.53 21.62
CA ILE A 20 -8.34 -19.42 20.90
C ILE A 20 -8.57 -18.86 19.50
N TRP A 21 -9.56 -19.37 18.76
CA TRP A 21 -9.91 -18.82 17.45
C TRP A 21 -10.35 -17.36 17.53
N ASP A 22 -11.18 -17.02 18.51
CA ASP A 22 -11.65 -15.64 18.72
C ASP A 22 -10.49 -14.69 19.06
N ALA A 23 -9.52 -15.17 19.84
CA ALA A 23 -8.30 -14.43 20.17
C ALA A 23 -7.32 -14.33 19.00
N ALA A 24 -7.36 -15.28 18.05
CA ALA A 24 -6.53 -15.28 16.87
C ALA A 24 -7.03 -14.32 15.78
N CYS A 25 -8.33 -13.97 15.75
CA CYS A 25 -8.84 -12.95 14.85
C CYS A 25 -8.17 -11.59 15.12
N LEU A 26 -7.75 -10.91 14.05
CA LEU A 26 -7.27 -9.52 14.19
C LEU A 26 -8.42 -8.66 14.70
N ARG A 27 -8.17 -7.94 15.79
CA ARG A 27 -9.14 -6.96 16.30
C ARG A 27 -9.17 -5.80 15.31
N LEU A 28 -10.27 -5.66 14.57
CA LEU A 28 -10.41 -4.71 13.46
C LEU A 28 -10.40 -3.22 13.89
N HIS A 29 -10.36 -2.90 15.19
CA HIS A 29 -10.12 -1.54 15.71
C HIS A 29 -8.63 -1.32 15.98
N GLN A 30 -7.83 -1.42 14.92
CA GLN A 30 -6.40 -1.25 15.03
C GLN A 30 -6.04 0.23 14.92
N ASN A 31 -5.21 0.69 15.84
CA ASN A 31 -4.54 2.00 15.76
C ASN A 31 -3.44 2.00 14.67
N PHE A 32 -3.61 1.20 13.61
CA PHE A 32 -2.62 1.02 12.55
C PHE A 32 -3.29 0.84 11.18
N GLN A 33 -2.64 1.32 10.13
CA GLN A 33 -3.00 1.13 8.72
C GLN A 33 -2.42 -0.17 8.19
N ALA A 34 -3.25 -0.98 7.54
CA ALA A 34 -2.85 -2.25 6.96
C ALA A 34 -2.24 -2.06 5.56
N VAL A 35 -1.19 -2.81 5.24
CA VAL A 35 -0.66 -2.92 3.87
C VAL A 35 -1.20 -4.19 3.20
N HIS A 36 -1.78 -4.03 2.02
CA HIS A 36 -2.28 -5.10 1.17
C HIS A 36 -1.57 -5.07 -0.18
N TYR A 37 -0.91 -6.17 -0.53
CA TYR A 37 -0.33 -6.39 -1.84
C TYR A 37 -1.39 -6.92 -2.78
N VAL A 38 -1.62 -6.16 -3.85
CA VAL A 38 -2.66 -6.40 -4.84
C VAL A 38 -2.05 -6.37 -6.24
N THR A 39 -2.71 -7.04 -7.17
CA THR A 39 -2.42 -6.98 -8.60
C THR A 39 -3.65 -6.51 -9.35
N LEU A 40 -3.48 -6.16 -10.62
CA LEU A 40 -4.58 -5.78 -11.49
C LEU A 40 -4.96 -6.96 -12.35
N ASP A 41 -6.22 -7.36 -12.30
CA ASP A 41 -6.72 -8.45 -13.11
C ASP A 41 -6.92 -7.98 -14.58
N LYS A 42 -7.45 -8.87 -15.44
CA LYS A 42 -7.69 -8.57 -16.86
C LYS A 42 -8.75 -7.47 -17.10
N TYR A 43 -9.57 -7.16 -16.10
CA TYR A 43 -10.57 -6.09 -16.11
C TYR A 43 -10.10 -4.83 -15.40
N ALA A 44 -8.81 -4.79 -14.99
CA ALA A 44 -8.22 -3.73 -14.19
C ALA A 44 -8.84 -3.60 -12.78
N GLU A 45 -9.44 -4.68 -12.28
CA GLU A 45 -9.92 -4.78 -10.91
C GLU A 45 -8.78 -5.22 -9.99
N MET A 46 -8.78 -4.75 -8.75
CA MET A 46 -7.78 -5.16 -7.76
C MET A 46 -8.07 -6.57 -7.29
N ALA A 47 -7.14 -7.47 -7.57
CA ALA A 47 -7.12 -8.80 -7.01
C ALA A 47 -6.05 -8.87 -5.93
N PRO A 48 -6.27 -9.60 -4.81
CA PRO A 48 -5.19 -9.90 -3.90
C PRO A 48 -4.06 -10.62 -4.64
N LEU A 49 -2.82 -10.21 -4.39
CA LEU A 49 -1.65 -10.89 -4.94
C LEU A 49 -1.73 -12.39 -4.59
N LYS A 50 -1.43 -13.25 -5.55
CA LYS A 50 -1.50 -14.70 -5.32
C LYS A 50 -0.58 -15.08 -4.17
N HIS A 51 -1.04 -16.03 -3.36
CA HIS A 51 -0.23 -16.57 -2.28
C HIS A 51 0.65 -17.70 -2.80
N ASN A 52 1.86 -17.35 -3.26
CA ASN A 52 2.90 -18.35 -3.49
C ASN A 52 3.74 -18.44 -2.21
N TRP A 53 3.73 -19.62 -1.57
CA TRP A 53 4.60 -19.93 -0.43
C TRP A 53 6.06 -20.17 -0.84
N ASP A 54 6.37 -20.13 -2.14
CA ASP A 54 7.74 -20.16 -2.60
C ASP A 54 8.38 -18.76 -2.47
N ASP A 55 9.69 -18.73 -2.19
CA ASP A 55 10.46 -17.49 -2.05
C ASP A 55 10.60 -16.70 -3.38
N SER A 56 9.79 -16.99 -4.41
CA SER A 56 9.80 -16.20 -5.63
C SER A 56 9.16 -14.84 -5.38
N LYS A 57 9.88 -13.76 -5.72
CA LYS A 57 9.35 -12.40 -5.64
C LYS A 57 8.10 -12.30 -6.54
N PRO A 58 7.07 -11.57 -6.12
CA PRO A 58 7.02 -10.67 -4.96
C PRO A 58 6.58 -11.38 -3.68
N ARG A 59 7.25 -11.07 -2.55
CA ARG A 59 6.87 -11.57 -1.23
C ARG A 59 5.55 -10.93 -0.82
N ASN A 60 4.44 -11.60 -1.12
CA ASN A 60 3.14 -11.21 -0.60
C ASN A 60 3.19 -11.28 0.93
N LYS A 61 3.30 -10.11 1.57
CA LYS A 61 3.29 -9.92 3.03
C LYS A 61 2.03 -9.20 3.48
N SER A 62 0.94 -9.34 2.72
CA SER A 62 -0.28 -8.61 3.03
C SER A 62 -0.84 -9.03 4.37
N ILE A 63 -1.38 -8.07 5.11
CA ILE A 63 -1.98 -8.39 6.41
C ILE A 63 -3.17 -9.36 6.29
N TYR A 64 -3.85 -9.36 5.13
CA TYR A 64 -4.95 -10.28 4.87
C TYR A 64 -4.53 -11.76 4.97
N LEU A 65 -3.23 -12.08 4.82
CA LEU A 65 -2.73 -13.44 4.96
C LEU A 65 -2.94 -13.98 6.38
N TRP A 66 -3.04 -13.10 7.38
CA TRP A 66 -3.42 -13.48 8.72
C TRP A 66 -4.80 -14.14 8.76
N HIS A 67 -5.81 -13.52 8.14
CA HIS A 67 -7.15 -14.12 8.07
C HIS A 67 -7.22 -15.24 7.04
N ALA A 68 -6.40 -15.22 5.98
CA ALA A 68 -6.36 -16.30 5.00
C ALA A 68 -6.12 -17.66 5.67
N GLY A 69 -5.15 -17.73 6.60
CA GLY A 69 -4.89 -18.94 7.38
C GLY A 69 -6.07 -19.35 8.27
N LEU A 70 -6.77 -18.39 8.89
CA LEU A 70 -7.94 -18.69 9.74
C LEU A 70 -9.14 -19.19 8.92
N TRP A 71 -9.36 -18.67 7.70
CA TRP A 71 -10.43 -19.11 6.81
C TRP A 71 -10.25 -20.55 6.33
N THR A 72 -9.01 -20.93 6.05
CA THR A 72 -8.68 -22.23 5.44
C THR A 72 -8.35 -23.31 6.48
N ALA A 73 -8.13 -22.97 7.75
CA ALA A 73 -7.74 -23.93 8.78
C ALA A 73 -8.80 -25.03 9.05
N CYS A 74 -10.03 -24.65 9.39
CA CYS A 74 -11.16 -25.56 9.62
C CYS A 74 -12.48 -24.80 9.72
N GLN A 75 -13.60 -25.53 9.72
CA GLN A 75 -14.95 -24.96 9.83
C GLN A 75 -15.13 -24.08 11.09
N GLU A 76 -14.65 -24.51 12.26
CA GLU A 76 -14.81 -23.74 13.50
C GLU A 76 -14.10 -22.39 13.42
N SER A 77 -12.87 -22.37 12.90
CA SER A 77 -12.10 -21.14 12.69
C SER A 77 -12.84 -20.21 11.74
N ARG A 78 -13.35 -20.75 10.63
CA ARG A 78 -14.11 -20.02 9.62
C ARG A 78 -15.36 -19.34 10.18
N GLU A 79 -16.14 -20.07 10.98
CA GLU A 79 -17.35 -19.55 11.62
C GLU A 79 -17.02 -18.40 12.59
N VAL A 80 -15.89 -18.51 13.30
CA VAL A 80 -15.41 -17.42 14.17
C VAL A 80 -15.03 -16.19 13.34
N VAL A 81 -14.25 -16.32 12.27
CA VAL A 81 -13.90 -15.16 11.42
C VAL A 81 -15.15 -14.52 10.81
N ALA A 82 -16.08 -15.33 10.30
CA ALA A 82 -17.35 -14.84 9.76
C ALA A 82 -18.14 -14.04 10.80
N LYS A 83 -18.21 -14.52 12.05
CA LYS A 83 -18.86 -13.78 13.15
C LYS A 83 -18.20 -12.43 13.44
N HIS A 84 -16.88 -12.31 13.25
CA HIS A 84 -16.19 -11.01 13.39
C HIS A 84 -16.53 -10.05 12.25
N TRP A 85 -16.78 -10.55 11.03
CA TRP A 85 -17.26 -9.72 9.93
C TRP A 85 -18.64 -9.13 10.18
N GLY A 86 -19.53 -9.85 10.86
CA GLY A 86 -20.84 -9.30 11.24
C GLY A 86 -20.79 -8.09 12.18
N LYS A 87 -19.58 -7.72 12.67
CA LYS A 87 -19.33 -6.50 13.44
C LYS A 87 -18.82 -5.34 12.58
N GLN A 88 -18.62 -5.56 11.28
CA GLN A 88 -18.13 -4.58 10.31
C GLN A 88 -19.27 -4.11 9.40
N PRO A 89 -19.09 -2.96 8.71
CA PRO A 89 -19.95 -2.57 7.61
C PRO A 89 -20.03 -3.66 6.54
N ARG A 90 -21.13 -3.70 5.81
CA ARG A 90 -21.31 -4.59 4.67
C ARG A 90 -20.38 -4.13 3.53
N PRO A 91 -19.55 -5.02 2.96
CA PRO A 91 -18.72 -4.67 1.82
C PRO A 91 -19.54 -4.20 0.63
N TYR A 92 -19.01 -3.23 -0.11
CA TYR A 92 -19.68 -2.70 -1.30
C TYR A 92 -19.80 -3.74 -2.43
N ASN A 93 -18.86 -4.67 -2.50
CA ASN A 93 -18.75 -5.72 -3.51
C ASN A 93 -19.12 -7.11 -2.95
N ASP A 94 -20.09 -7.18 -2.05
CA ASP A 94 -20.50 -8.44 -1.43
C ASP A 94 -21.26 -9.37 -2.39
N ASP A 95 -21.88 -8.81 -3.44
CA ASP A 95 -22.52 -9.55 -4.52
C ASP A 95 -21.54 -10.39 -5.35
N GLU A 96 -20.27 -9.97 -5.46
CA GLU A 96 -19.18 -10.75 -6.06
C GLU A 96 -18.94 -12.08 -5.32
N MET A 97 -19.47 -12.26 -4.10
CA MET A 97 -19.45 -13.57 -3.45
C MET A 97 -20.20 -14.65 -4.24
N LEU A 98 -21.19 -14.28 -5.06
CA LEU A 98 -21.93 -15.21 -5.92
C LEU A 98 -21.05 -15.79 -7.04
N ASP A 99 -20.00 -15.09 -7.45
CA ASP A 99 -19.07 -15.58 -8.48
C ASP A 99 -18.13 -16.66 -7.95
N CYS A 100 -17.92 -16.68 -6.64
CA CYS A 100 -16.95 -17.55 -6.01
C CYS A 100 -17.56 -18.63 -5.10
N CYS A 101 -18.81 -18.51 -4.66
CA CYS A 101 -19.45 -19.40 -3.68
C CYS A 101 -20.73 -20.06 -4.20
N SER A 102 -21.17 -21.12 -3.52
CA SER A 102 -22.52 -21.64 -3.73
C SER A 102 -23.58 -20.67 -3.19
N LEU A 103 -24.80 -20.74 -3.72
CA LEU A 103 -25.94 -19.93 -3.23
C LEU A 103 -26.24 -20.20 -1.74
N GLU A 104 -26.02 -21.43 -1.26
CA GLU A 104 -26.19 -21.78 0.15
C GLU A 104 -25.17 -21.05 1.03
N GLU A 105 -23.89 -21.05 0.63
CA GLU A 105 -22.84 -20.30 1.34
C GLU A 105 -23.09 -18.81 1.31
N TYR A 106 -23.46 -18.25 0.15
CA TYR A 106 -23.82 -16.83 0.04
C TYR A 106 -24.91 -16.46 1.04
N ASN A 107 -26.03 -17.20 1.04
CA ASN A 107 -27.14 -16.94 1.97
C ASN A 107 -26.77 -17.15 3.44
N HIS A 108 -25.81 -18.04 3.72
CA HIS A 108 -25.30 -18.23 5.08
C HIS A 108 -24.58 -16.96 5.56
N TYR A 109 -23.66 -16.43 4.76
CA TYR A 109 -22.91 -15.24 5.12
C TYR A 109 -23.78 -13.98 5.05
N ASP A 110 -24.68 -13.84 4.07
CA ASP A 110 -25.57 -12.68 3.87
C ASP A 110 -26.31 -12.30 5.18
N ARG A 111 -26.72 -13.30 5.94
CA ARG A 111 -27.42 -13.15 7.24
C ARG A 111 -26.54 -12.66 8.39
N ILE A 112 -25.22 -12.64 8.21
CA ILE A 112 -24.26 -12.24 9.24
C ILE A 112 -24.09 -10.72 9.26
N TRP A 113 -24.29 -10.05 8.12
CA TRP A 113 -24.16 -8.60 8.03
C TRP A 113 -25.36 -7.86 8.65
N PRO A 114 -25.12 -6.66 9.21
CA PRO A 114 -26.20 -5.82 9.71
C PRO A 114 -27.13 -5.36 8.58
N GLU A 115 -28.43 -5.18 8.88
CA GLU A 115 -29.45 -4.75 7.90
C GLU A 115 -29.35 -3.26 7.51
N GLU A 116 -28.76 -2.43 8.38
CA GLU A 116 -28.60 -0.98 8.16
C GLU A 116 -27.12 -0.62 8.09
N ASP A 117 -26.75 0.13 7.04
CA ASP A 117 -25.36 0.54 6.81
C ASP A 117 -25.28 2.04 6.47
N GLU A 118 -25.00 2.86 7.49
CA GLU A 118 -24.56 4.25 7.33
C GLU A 118 -23.02 4.38 7.45
N GLY A 119 -22.30 3.28 7.21
CA GLY A 119 -20.85 3.18 7.41
C GLY A 119 -19.97 3.69 6.27
N SER A 120 -18.66 3.72 6.54
CA SER A 120 -17.63 3.93 5.51
C SER A 120 -17.62 2.75 4.54
N ARG A 121 -17.49 3.02 3.23
CA ARG A 121 -17.39 1.98 2.19
C ARG A 121 -16.19 1.08 2.47
N VAL A 122 -16.43 -0.16 2.88
CA VAL A 122 -15.43 -1.22 2.97
C VAL A 122 -15.51 -2.10 1.73
N LEU A 123 -14.43 -2.80 1.42
CA LEU A 123 -14.39 -3.77 0.32
C LEU A 123 -13.99 -5.14 0.85
N MET A 124 -14.29 -6.18 0.07
CA MET A 124 -13.87 -7.53 0.33
C MET A 124 -12.84 -7.95 -0.71
N LEU A 125 -11.62 -8.24 -0.27
CA LEU A 125 -10.67 -9.04 -1.06
C LEU A 125 -10.97 -10.51 -0.83
N TYR A 126 -10.93 -11.31 -1.88
CA TYR A 126 -11.10 -12.76 -1.77
C TYR A 126 -10.18 -13.50 -2.73
N SER A 127 -9.79 -14.70 -2.33
CA SER A 127 -9.04 -15.61 -3.18
C SER A 127 -9.27 -17.06 -2.77
N ARG A 128 -8.64 -17.99 -3.49
CA ARG A 128 -8.66 -19.42 -3.21
C ARG A 128 -7.26 -19.87 -2.83
N VAL A 129 -7.15 -20.62 -1.73
CA VAL A 129 -5.94 -21.35 -1.33
C VAL A 129 -6.34 -22.80 -1.12
N ASP A 130 -5.70 -23.72 -1.86
CA ASP A 130 -5.99 -25.16 -1.82
C ASP A 130 -7.47 -25.54 -2.00
N GLY A 131 -8.20 -24.76 -2.80
CA GLY A 131 -9.63 -24.95 -3.07
C GLY A 131 -10.57 -24.33 -2.03
N GLU A 132 -10.04 -23.86 -0.90
CA GLU A 132 -10.79 -23.16 0.13
C GLU A 132 -10.76 -21.65 -0.10
N HIS A 133 -11.92 -21.01 0.06
CA HIS A 133 -12.04 -19.57 -0.05
C HIS A 133 -11.61 -18.90 1.23
N TRP A 134 -10.73 -17.91 1.11
CA TRP A 134 -10.53 -16.92 2.14
C TRP A 134 -10.99 -15.55 1.65
N ARG A 135 -11.39 -14.72 2.60
CA ARG A 135 -11.79 -13.35 2.30
C ARG A 135 -11.29 -12.41 3.41
N GLN A 136 -11.20 -11.14 3.09
CA GLN A 136 -10.73 -10.10 3.99
C GLN A 136 -11.53 -8.83 3.74
N ILE A 137 -12.13 -8.29 4.79
CA ILE A 137 -12.65 -6.93 4.77
C ILE A 137 -11.47 -5.96 4.85
N ILE A 138 -11.41 -5.04 3.89
CA ILE A 138 -10.40 -4.00 3.79
C ILE A 138 -11.08 -2.63 3.86
N HIS A 139 -10.34 -1.62 4.31
CA HIS A 139 -10.83 -0.25 4.46
C HIS A 139 -10.09 0.67 3.47
N PRO A 140 -10.60 0.89 2.24
CA PRO A 140 -9.83 1.55 1.19
C PRO A 140 -9.26 2.93 1.56
N LYS A 141 -10.04 3.72 2.33
CA LYS A 141 -9.65 5.06 2.80
C LYS A 141 -8.53 5.09 3.82
N HIS A 142 -8.35 3.97 4.52
CA HIS A 142 -7.47 3.86 5.68
C HIS A 142 -6.26 2.97 5.39
N ASP A 143 -6.50 1.84 4.75
CA ASP A 143 -5.50 0.86 4.38
C ASP A 143 -4.69 1.31 3.15
N LEU A 144 -3.52 0.72 3.00
CA LEU A 144 -2.58 0.97 1.91
C LEU A 144 -2.57 -0.22 0.94
N PHE A 145 -2.68 0.05 -0.36
CA PHE A 145 -2.63 -0.96 -1.42
C PHE A 145 -1.34 -0.84 -2.20
N CYS A 146 -0.43 -1.78 -2.00
CA CYS A 146 0.79 -1.88 -2.80
C CYS A 146 0.46 -2.61 -4.10
N ILE A 147 0.58 -1.92 -5.22
CA ILE A 147 0.38 -2.48 -6.56
C ILE A 147 1.61 -3.29 -6.93
N VAL A 148 1.36 -4.52 -7.38
CA VAL A 148 2.37 -5.47 -7.81
C VAL A 148 1.91 -6.14 -9.10
N ALA A 149 2.82 -6.25 -10.06
CA ALA A 149 2.53 -6.83 -11.35
C ALA A 149 3.59 -7.85 -11.75
N ASP A 150 3.12 -8.98 -12.26
CA ASP A 150 3.97 -9.93 -13.01
C ASP A 150 4.31 -9.36 -14.40
N ASP A 151 3.38 -8.60 -14.97
CA ASP A 151 3.50 -7.90 -16.24
C ASP A 151 3.17 -6.41 -16.04
N TRP A 152 4.23 -5.60 -15.93
CA TRP A 152 4.10 -4.16 -15.78
C TRP A 152 3.63 -3.47 -17.07
N GLU A 153 3.87 -4.04 -18.27
CA GLU A 153 3.40 -3.44 -19.53
C GLU A 153 1.87 -3.48 -19.60
N ASP A 154 1.29 -4.64 -19.25
CA ASP A 154 -0.16 -4.79 -19.13
C ASP A 154 -0.73 -3.86 -18.05
N SER A 155 -0.05 -3.70 -16.92
CA SER A 155 -0.47 -2.80 -15.84
C SER A 155 -0.45 -1.32 -16.24
N VAL A 156 0.55 -0.88 -17.00
CA VAL A 156 0.61 0.47 -17.58
C VAL A 156 -0.60 0.75 -18.47
N SER A 157 -1.02 -0.23 -19.26
CA SER A 157 -2.19 -0.07 -20.16
C SER A 157 -3.51 0.14 -19.40
N LYS A 158 -3.56 -0.27 -18.13
CA LYS A 158 -4.74 -0.24 -17.25
C LYS A 158 -4.76 0.94 -16.28
N LEU A 159 -3.73 1.79 -16.27
CA LEU A 159 -3.54 2.83 -15.25
C LEU A 159 -4.74 3.79 -15.11
N THR A 160 -5.44 4.11 -16.20
CA THR A 160 -6.65 4.95 -16.17
C THR A 160 -7.78 4.36 -15.31
N TYR A 161 -7.90 3.04 -15.26
CA TYR A 161 -8.86 2.34 -14.40
C TYR A 161 -8.41 2.35 -12.95
N VAL A 162 -7.10 2.22 -12.69
CA VAL A 162 -6.51 2.34 -11.34
C VAL A 162 -6.82 3.72 -10.76
N SER A 163 -6.63 4.79 -11.54
CA SER A 163 -6.97 6.16 -11.13
C SER A 163 -8.46 6.31 -10.83
N SER A 164 -9.33 5.72 -11.65
CA SER A 164 -10.79 5.76 -11.45
C SER A 164 -11.21 5.10 -10.14
N TRP A 165 -10.60 3.96 -9.81
CA TRP A 165 -10.85 3.24 -8.57
C TRP A 165 -10.27 3.96 -7.35
N GLY A 166 -9.03 4.45 -7.47
CA GLY A 166 -8.38 5.27 -6.44
C GLY A 166 -9.22 6.48 -6.06
N ILE A 167 -9.85 7.13 -7.04
CA ILE A 167 -10.79 8.25 -6.81
C ILE A 167 -12.10 7.75 -6.20
N LEU A 168 -12.69 6.67 -6.73
CA LEU A 168 -13.99 6.16 -6.27
C LEU A 168 -13.98 5.74 -4.80
N PHE A 169 -12.86 5.15 -4.35
CA PHE A 169 -12.71 4.63 -2.99
C PHE A 169 -11.78 5.47 -2.11
N ASP A 170 -11.23 6.56 -2.63
CA ASP A 170 -10.24 7.40 -1.94
C ASP A 170 -9.09 6.53 -1.39
N ALA A 171 -8.63 5.62 -2.26
CA ALA A 171 -7.72 4.57 -1.88
C ALA A 171 -6.28 5.06 -1.82
N ARG A 172 -5.56 4.63 -0.79
CA ARG A 172 -4.14 4.94 -0.62
C ARG A 172 -3.34 3.89 -1.36
N LEU A 173 -2.71 4.29 -2.45
CA LEU A 173 -1.95 3.38 -3.30
C LEU A 173 -0.46 3.56 -3.06
N ALA A 174 0.29 2.47 -3.23
CA ALA A 174 1.75 2.44 -3.14
C ALA A 174 2.36 1.55 -4.23
N VAL A 175 3.65 1.76 -4.48
CA VAL A 175 4.49 0.82 -5.23
C VAL A 175 5.79 0.57 -4.46
N GLU A 176 6.38 -0.61 -4.65
CA GLU A 176 7.70 -0.91 -4.11
C GLU A 176 8.77 -0.20 -4.94
N PHE A 177 9.72 0.45 -4.28
CA PHE A 177 10.85 1.08 -4.94
C PHE A 177 11.79 0.02 -5.51
N ASP A 178 12.13 0.14 -6.79
CA ASP A 178 13.11 -0.72 -7.47
C ASP A 178 14.39 0.08 -7.75
N PRO A 179 15.52 -0.22 -7.08
CA PRO A 179 16.78 0.48 -7.30
C PRO A 179 17.30 0.44 -8.75
N SER A 180 16.85 -0.51 -9.57
CA SER A 180 17.22 -0.57 -10.99
C SER A 180 16.67 0.61 -11.79
N TRP A 181 15.67 1.33 -11.28
CA TRP A 181 15.15 2.56 -11.87
C TRP A 181 16.24 3.63 -12.03
N ASN A 182 17.19 3.72 -11.11
CA ASN A 182 18.28 4.70 -11.19
C ASN A 182 19.12 4.49 -12.45
N LEU A 183 19.51 3.24 -12.73
CA LEU A 183 20.29 2.92 -13.92
C LEU A 183 19.52 3.29 -15.20
N SER A 184 18.19 3.15 -15.20
CA SER A 184 17.38 3.59 -16.33
C SER A 184 17.36 5.10 -16.49
N LEU A 185 17.27 5.85 -15.39
CA LEU A 185 17.25 7.31 -15.40
C LEU A 185 18.62 7.90 -15.76
N GLU A 186 19.72 7.31 -15.29
CA GLU A 186 21.09 7.72 -15.65
C GLU A 186 21.35 7.64 -17.16
N ASN A 187 20.77 6.63 -17.82
CA ASN A 187 20.93 6.41 -19.25
C ASN A 187 20.01 7.28 -20.12
N LYS A 188 19.09 8.06 -19.53
CA LYS A 188 18.19 8.95 -20.28
C LYS A 188 18.96 10.15 -20.85
N THR A 189 18.89 10.31 -22.16
CA THR A 189 19.60 11.36 -22.91
C THR A 189 18.84 12.71 -22.97
N SER A 190 18.22 13.10 -21.85
CA SER A 190 17.51 14.38 -21.67
C SER A 190 16.19 14.55 -22.45
N THR A 191 15.60 13.49 -23.00
CA THR A 191 14.26 13.57 -23.59
C THR A 191 13.19 13.53 -22.47
N PRO A 192 12.20 14.43 -22.48
CA PRO A 192 11.15 14.48 -21.45
C PRO A 192 10.08 13.37 -21.63
N PHE A 193 10.27 12.47 -22.57
CA PHE A 193 9.34 11.37 -22.84
C PHE A 193 9.54 10.24 -21.83
N ILE A 194 8.47 9.53 -21.51
CA ILE A 194 8.52 8.38 -20.58
C ILE A 194 9.11 7.15 -21.28
N GLU A 195 9.12 7.13 -22.61
CA GLU A 195 9.70 6.06 -23.46
C GLU A 195 11.11 5.66 -23.02
N ASP A 196 11.52 4.41 -23.26
CA ASP A 196 12.86 3.89 -22.91
C ASP A 196 13.15 3.79 -21.40
N VAL A 197 12.13 3.55 -20.57
CA VAL A 197 12.29 3.14 -19.17
C VAL A 197 11.60 1.79 -18.93
N PRO A 198 11.99 1.02 -17.89
CA PRO A 198 11.26 -0.17 -17.48
C PRO A 198 9.78 0.12 -17.23
N ALA A 199 8.90 -0.81 -17.61
CA ALA A 199 7.45 -0.62 -17.49
C ALA A 199 6.98 -0.32 -16.05
N SER A 200 7.69 -0.82 -15.02
CA SER A 200 7.41 -0.48 -13.61
C SER A 200 7.67 0.99 -13.29
N LEU A 201 8.74 1.57 -13.85
CA LEU A 201 9.03 3.00 -13.72
C LEU A 201 8.07 3.83 -14.57
N GLU A 202 7.73 3.37 -15.78
CA GLU A 202 6.72 4.03 -16.62
C GLU A 202 5.38 4.13 -15.91
N PHE A 203 4.95 3.05 -15.23
CA PHE A 203 3.74 3.04 -14.41
C PHE A 203 3.76 4.14 -13.36
N LEU A 204 4.86 4.23 -12.58
CA LEU A 204 5.03 5.25 -11.56
C LEU A 204 5.02 6.67 -12.16
N LEU A 205 5.76 6.90 -13.24
CA LEU A 205 5.89 8.22 -13.88
C LEU A 205 4.56 8.71 -14.45
N ARG A 206 3.83 7.85 -15.16
CA ARG A 206 2.49 8.19 -15.69
C ARG A 206 1.54 8.53 -14.55
N TRP A 207 1.63 7.81 -13.44
CA TRP A 207 0.79 8.05 -12.28
C TRP A 207 1.15 9.37 -11.59
N LEU A 208 2.44 9.65 -11.37
CA LEU A 208 2.95 10.92 -10.88
C LEU A 208 2.44 12.09 -11.72
N PHE A 209 2.64 12.03 -13.04
CA PHE A 209 2.23 13.10 -13.95
C PHE A 209 0.71 13.30 -14.02
N GLY A 210 -0.08 12.29 -13.69
CA GLY A 210 -1.53 12.42 -13.55
C GLY A 210 -1.99 13.10 -12.25
N HIS A 211 -1.09 13.28 -11.27
CA HIS A 211 -1.41 13.84 -9.95
C HIS A 211 -0.72 15.15 -9.62
N ILE A 212 0.39 15.49 -10.30
CA ILE A 212 1.08 16.77 -10.11
C ILE A 212 0.09 17.95 -10.27
N GLY A 213 0.15 18.92 -9.35
CA GLY A 213 -0.67 20.13 -9.38
C GLY A 213 -2.08 19.97 -8.80
N ASN A 214 -2.48 18.76 -8.43
CA ASN A 214 -3.74 18.51 -7.74
C ASN A 214 -3.54 18.50 -6.22
N ASP A 215 -3.67 19.68 -5.59
CA ASP A 215 -3.48 19.93 -4.14
C ASP A 215 -4.33 19.03 -3.21
N GLY A 216 -5.36 18.36 -3.74
CA GLY A 216 -6.20 17.42 -2.99
C GLY A 216 -5.86 15.94 -3.20
N SER A 217 -4.89 15.62 -4.07
CA SER A 217 -4.58 14.23 -4.39
C SER A 217 -3.68 13.58 -3.32
N PRO A 218 -3.89 12.29 -3.01
CA PRO A 218 -3.02 11.58 -2.08
C PRO A 218 -1.61 11.48 -2.67
N LYS A 219 -0.59 11.77 -1.83
CA LYS A 219 0.82 11.60 -2.21
C LYS A 219 1.09 10.16 -2.66
N LEU A 220 1.95 10.00 -3.66
CA LEU A 220 2.43 8.71 -4.10
C LEU A 220 3.28 8.08 -3.00
N LYS A 221 2.97 6.83 -2.63
CA LYS A 221 3.69 6.13 -1.57
C LYS A 221 4.69 5.15 -2.15
N LEU A 222 5.96 5.27 -1.77
CA LEU A 222 7.01 4.31 -2.12
C LEU A 222 7.36 3.44 -0.91
N ILE A 223 7.27 2.12 -1.07
CA ILE A 223 7.75 1.17 -0.05
C ILE A 223 9.23 0.89 -0.32
N VAL A 224 10.08 1.16 0.66
CA VAL A 224 11.54 1.02 0.54
C VAL A 224 12.02 0.02 1.58
N ARG A 225 12.46 -1.16 1.09
CA ARG A 225 12.80 -2.31 1.94
C ARG A 225 14.28 -2.43 2.30
N ASP A 226 15.18 -1.96 1.44
CA ASP A 226 16.62 -2.24 1.56
C ASP A 226 17.42 -0.98 1.87
N VAL A 227 16.94 -0.15 2.80
CA VAL A 227 17.60 1.09 3.22
C VAL A 227 17.64 1.18 4.74
N ASP A 228 18.85 1.38 5.26
CA ASP A 228 19.11 1.72 6.66
C ASP A 228 18.83 3.21 6.90
N TRP A 229 18.20 3.52 8.03
CA TRP A 229 17.82 4.89 8.36
C TRP A 229 17.92 5.18 9.86
N ILE A 230 18.06 6.46 10.22
CA ILE A 230 18.20 6.90 11.60
C ILE A 230 17.06 7.82 11.98
N LEU A 231 16.36 7.47 13.05
CA LEU A 231 15.34 8.33 13.65
C LEU A 231 15.98 9.36 14.57
N ARG A 232 15.66 10.65 14.38
CA ARG A 232 16.16 11.72 15.26
C ARG A 232 15.14 12.24 16.26
N HIS A 233 13.85 12.11 15.97
CA HIS A 233 12.76 12.55 16.82
C HIS A 233 11.65 11.51 16.79
N ASP A 234 10.82 11.47 17.83
CA ASP A 234 9.66 10.58 17.83
C ASP A 234 8.71 10.98 16.70
N ILE A 235 8.40 10.03 15.81
CA ILE A 235 7.39 10.24 14.78
C ILE A 235 6.02 10.00 15.41
N THR A 236 5.19 11.05 15.40
CA THR A 236 3.76 10.94 15.67
C THR A 236 3.03 10.64 14.37
N GLY A 237 2.72 9.38 14.13
CA GLY A 237 1.98 8.94 12.96
C GLY A 237 1.20 7.64 13.24
N PRO A 238 0.23 7.29 12.38
CA PRO A 238 -0.41 5.98 12.46
C PRO A 238 0.67 4.90 12.30
N GLN A 239 0.57 3.82 13.08
CA GLN A 239 1.40 2.65 12.79
C GLN A 239 0.99 2.11 11.42
N ILE A 240 1.94 1.75 10.57
CA ILE A 240 1.65 1.12 9.29
C ILE A 240 2.22 -0.29 9.36
N ARG A 241 1.42 -1.30 9.06
CA ARG A 241 1.83 -2.69 9.23
C ARG A 241 1.55 -3.49 7.97
N ASP A 242 2.54 -4.24 7.54
CA ASP A 242 2.30 -5.44 6.75
C ASP A 242 2.16 -6.65 7.71
N PHE A 243 2.23 -7.88 7.22
CA PHE A 243 2.03 -9.08 8.03
C PHE A 243 3.00 -9.20 9.22
N ASP A 244 4.29 -8.95 9.01
CA ASP A 244 5.35 -9.15 10.01
C ASP A 244 6.26 -7.94 10.24
N GLU A 245 6.10 -6.89 9.45
CA GLU A 245 6.89 -5.65 9.51
C GLU A 245 6.01 -4.45 9.83
N GLU A 246 6.63 -3.47 10.49
CA GLU A 246 6.05 -2.17 10.78
C GLU A 246 6.83 -1.11 10.01
N TYR A 247 6.12 -0.16 9.41
CA TYR A 247 6.67 0.94 8.64
C TYR A 247 6.40 2.27 9.35
N ILE A 248 7.30 3.21 9.08
CA ILE A 248 7.04 4.63 9.27
C ILE A 248 6.80 5.27 7.91
N GLU A 249 5.87 6.23 7.85
CA GLU A 249 5.71 7.09 6.69
C GLU A 249 6.44 8.41 6.95
N ILE A 250 7.23 8.85 5.98
CA ILE A 250 7.92 10.14 6.00
C ILE A 250 7.70 10.86 4.66
N PRO A 251 7.47 12.19 4.67
CA PRO A 251 7.47 12.97 3.44
C PRO A 251 8.82 12.87 2.72
N ALA A 252 8.82 12.81 1.38
CA ALA A 252 10.08 12.69 0.64
C ALA A 252 10.92 13.98 0.67
N ASP A 253 10.31 15.14 0.89
CA ASP A 253 10.99 16.42 1.08
C ASP A 253 11.78 16.49 2.40
N GLU A 254 11.42 15.69 3.40
CA GLU A 254 12.21 15.54 4.63
C GLU A 254 13.46 14.67 4.43
N LEU A 255 13.65 14.07 3.24
CA LEU A 255 14.84 13.28 2.87
C LEU A 255 16.00 14.14 2.40
N VAL A 256 16.41 15.14 3.17
CA VAL A 256 17.49 16.05 2.74
C VAL A 256 18.87 15.48 3.10
N PRO A 257 19.81 15.36 2.14
CA PRO A 257 21.20 15.03 2.45
C PRO A 257 21.86 16.19 3.22
N TYR A 258 22.27 15.91 4.47
CA TYR A 258 23.02 16.77 5.40
C TYR A 258 23.54 18.12 4.84
N ILE A 259 22.83 19.21 5.18
CA ILE A 259 23.39 20.57 5.20
C ILE A 259 23.65 20.93 6.68
N PRO A 260 24.82 21.50 7.07
CA PRO A 260 25.19 21.73 8.48
C PRO A 260 24.37 22.80 9.20
N SER A 261 23.18 23.17 8.71
CA SER A 261 22.36 24.25 9.25
C SER A 261 21.09 23.69 9.89
N GLY A 262 21.24 23.15 11.09
CA GLY A 262 20.30 23.32 12.21
C GLY A 262 18.79 23.25 11.96
N GLY A 263 18.31 22.30 11.16
CA GLY A 263 16.89 21.99 11.00
C GLY A 263 16.70 20.59 10.43
N ASP A 264 15.61 19.93 10.84
CA ASP A 264 14.97 18.76 10.24
C ASP A 264 15.33 17.32 10.66
N THR A 265 14.35 16.46 10.39
CA THR A 265 13.57 15.67 11.36
C THR A 265 13.86 14.18 11.35
N THR A 266 14.41 13.64 10.25
CA THR A 266 14.81 12.22 10.08
C THR A 266 15.95 12.14 9.05
N PHE A 267 16.85 11.14 9.13
CA PHE A 267 17.97 11.01 8.17
C PHE A 267 18.00 9.61 7.55
N ILE A 268 17.93 9.54 6.23
CA ILE A 268 18.38 8.38 5.47
C ILE A 268 19.90 8.51 5.29
N ALA A 269 20.64 7.39 5.36
CA ALA A 269 22.08 7.41 5.13
C ALA A 269 22.39 8.00 3.73
N ARG A 270 23.38 8.91 3.68
CA ARG A 270 23.69 9.84 2.57
C ARG A 270 24.02 9.19 1.22
N ASP A 271 24.09 7.87 1.16
CA ASP A 271 24.45 7.07 -0.02
C ASP A 271 23.37 6.02 -0.33
N SER A 272 22.09 6.36 -0.11
CA SER A 272 20.99 5.47 -0.47
C SER A 272 20.63 5.64 -1.94
N THR A 273 20.39 4.52 -2.61
CA THR A 273 19.83 4.47 -3.97
C THR A 273 18.54 5.27 -4.11
N LEU A 274 17.80 5.48 -3.02
CA LEU A 274 16.60 6.32 -3.01
C LEU A 274 16.91 7.82 -3.20
N SER A 275 18.02 8.33 -2.66
CA SER A 275 18.41 9.74 -2.87
C SER A 275 18.78 9.98 -4.33
N ASP A 276 19.60 9.09 -4.89
CA ASP A 276 20.00 9.14 -6.30
C ASP A 276 18.77 9.10 -7.22
N PHE A 277 17.75 8.31 -6.86
CA PHE A 277 16.49 8.25 -7.61
C PHE A 277 15.84 9.62 -7.75
N PHE A 278 15.67 10.36 -6.65
CA PHE A 278 15.03 11.67 -6.69
C PHE A 278 15.86 12.71 -7.43
N ASP A 279 17.18 12.70 -7.25
CA ASP A 279 18.07 13.62 -7.95
C ASP A 279 18.06 13.36 -9.47
N LEU A 280 18.04 12.09 -9.88
CA LEU A 280 17.91 11.70 -11.29
C LEU A 280 16.51 12.00 -11.84
N LEU A 281 15.45 11.79 -11.04
CA LEU A 281 14.07 12.08 -11.42
C LEU A 281 13.90 13.58 -11.69
N ASP A 282 14.42 14.44 -10.81
CA ASP A 282 14.49 15.89 -11.03
C ASP A 282 15.28 16.19 -12.31
N GLN A 283 16.50 15.67 -12.43
CA GLN A 283 17.35 15.97 -13.58
C GLN A 283 16.69 15.64 -14.92
N VAL A 284 15.96 14.52 -15.00
CA VAL A 284 15.35 14.05 -16.25
C VAL A 284 13.98 14.67 -16.50
N TYR A 285 13.16 14.86 -15.45
CA TYR A 285 11.73 15.17 -15.58
C TYR A 285 11.29 16.49 -14.94
N TYR A 286 12.19 17.31 -14.40
CA TYR A 286 11.83 18.58 -13.76
C TYR A 286 11.02 19.49 -14.69
N GLU A 287 11.51 19.79 -15.89
CA GLU A 287 10.84 20.70 -16.84
C GLU A 287 9.41 20.21 -17.17
N LYS A 288 9.27 18.92 -17.45
CA LYS A 288 7.96 18.33 -17.75
C LYS A 288 7.01 18.39 -16.54
N SER A 289 7.54 18.11 -15.36
CA SER A 289 6.77 18.13 -14.12
C SER A 289 6.32 19.55 -13.79
N LEU A 290 7.19 20.54 -14.00
CA LEU A 290 6.89 21.96 -13.84
C LEU A 290 5.83 22.42 -14.85
N ASP A 291 5.95 22.03 -16.12
CA ASP A 291 4.95 22.34 -17.16
C ASP A 291 3.56 21.83 -16.77
N ILE A 292 3.47 20.59 -16.29
CA ILE A 292 2.21 19.99 -15.80
C ILE A 292 1.70 20.77 -14.59
N TYR A 293 2.57 21.03 -13.61
CA TYR A 293 2.20 21.77 -12.40
C TYR A 293 1.63 23.15 -12.73
N CYS A 294 2.31 23.93 -13.57
CA CYS A 294 1.86 25.24 -14.01
C CYS A 294 0.52 25.17 -14.74
N TYR A 295 0.35 24.19 -15.62
CA TYR A 295 -0.90 23.97 -16.34
C TYR A 295 -2.08 23.69 -15.39
N GLU A 296 -1.91 22.76 -14.45
CA GLU A 296 -2.97 22.35 -13.51
C GLU A 296 -3.30 23.43 -12.47
N THR A 297 -2.31 24.25 -12.09
CA THR A 297 -2.48 25.34 -11.11
C THR A 297 -2.87 26.67 -11.75
N PHE A 298 -3.06 26.72 -13.07
CA PHE A 298 -3.32 27.95 -13.85
C PHE A 298 -2.26 29.04 -13.66
N LEU A 299 -1.01 28.65 -13.40
CA LEU A 299 0.13 29.55 -13.30
C LEU A 299 0.82 29.66 -14.67
N ASP A 300 1.26 30.87 -15.05
CA ASP A 300 2.08 31.04 -16.25
C ASP A 300 3.50 30.52 -15.97
N PRO A 301 4.05 29.57 -16.75
CA PRO A 301 5.42 29.11 -16.60
C PRO A 301 6.46 30.23 -16.63
N CYS A 302 6.15 31.35 -17.30
CA CYS A 302 7.07 32.49 -17.45
C CYS A 302 7.08 33.43 -16.22
N ASP A 303 6.08 33.36 -15.35
CA ASP A 303 6.03 34.14 -14.10
C ASP A 303 6.91 33.51 -13.00
N TRP A 304 7.34 32.26 -13.17
CA TRP A 304 8.18 31.53 -12.21
C TRP A 304 9.64 32.03 -12.16
N ASP A 305 10.21 32.46 -13.28
CA ASP A 305 11.60 32.95 -13.35
C ASP A 305 11.77 34.32 -12.67
N TYR A 306 10.70 35.07 -12.45
CA TYR A 306 10.75 36.42 -11.88
C TYR A 306 10.53 36.49 -10.36
N ASP A 307 10.05 35.43 -9.71
CA ASP A 307 9.69 35.42 -8.28
C ASP A 307 10.62 34.55 -7.39
N ILE A 308 11.82 34.23 -7.90
CA ILE A 308 12.88 33.51 -7.16
C ILE A 308 13.29 34.24 -5.86
N GLY A 309 12.92 35.52 -5.72
CA GLY A 309 13.25 36.35 -4.56
C GLY A 309 12.29 36.28 -3.38
N THR A 310 11.03 35.87 -3.54
CA THR A 310 10.00 36.16 -2.51
C THR A 310 8.89 35.13 -2.26
N SER A 311 8.71 34.07 -3.06
CA SER A 311 7.56 33.17 -2.88
C SER A 311 7.91 31.85 -2.18
N SER A 312 7.03 31.45 -1.26
CA SER A 312 7.05 30.23 -0.44
C SER A 312 6.62 28.97 -1.19
N HIS A 313 6.63 28.98 -2.52
CA HIS A 313 6.11 27.88 -3.33
C HIS A 313 7.11 27.60 -4.45
N ARG A 314 8.18 26.87 -4.15
CA ARG A 314 9.02 26.26 -5.18
C ARG A 314 8.44 24.89 -5.50
N PHE A 315 8.16 24.59 -6.77
CA PHE A 315 7.81 23.23 -7.16
C PHE A 315 8.99 22.29 -6.85
N ASP A 316 8.75 21.29 -5.99
CA ASP A 316 9.67 20.18 -5.73
C ASP A 316 8.93 18.87 -6.05
N ILE A 317 9.50 18.04 -6.91
CA ILE A 317 8.90 16.74 -7.26
C ILE A 317 8.70 15.87 -6.02
N ARG A 318 9.57 16.03 -5.00
CA ARG A 318 9.52 15.28 -3.73
C ARG A 318 8.24 15.57 -2.95
N ASP A 319 7.62 16.75 -3.14
CA ASP A 319 6.35 17.07 -2.48
C ASP A 319 5.23 16.10 -2.88
N SER A 320 5.36 15.46 -4.05
CA SER A 320 4.41 14.47 -4.56
C SER A 320 4.56 13.08 -3.95
N PHE A 321 5.57 12.85 -3.09
CA PHE A 321 5.91 11.54 -2.57
C PHE A 321 5.88 11.46 -1.03
N SER A 322 5.49 10.29 -0.55
CA SER A 322 5.69 9.80 0.82
C SER A 322 6.46 8.48 0.76
N ILE A 323 7.39 8.26 1.69
CA ILE A 323 8.24 7.08 1.75
C ILE A 323 7.87 6.24 2.96
N LEU A 324 7.75 4.94 2.75
CA LEU A 324 7.51 3.95 3.78
C LEU A 324 8.82 3.20 4.05
N LEU A 325 9.39 3.45 5.23
CA LEU A 325 10.62 2.80 5.68
C LEU A 325 10.32 1.75 6.73
N SER A 326 10.90 0.56 6.57
CA SER A 326 10.73 -0.53 7.53
C SER A 326 11.46 -0.22 8.85
N ARG A 327 10.77 -0.38 9.98
CA ARG A 327 11.36 -0.22 11.32
C ARG A 327 12.47 -1.23 11.62
N THR A 328 12.52 -2.36 10.92
CA THR A 328 13.60 -3.34 11.10
C THR A 328 14.95 -2.81 10.66
N ASN A 329 14.97 -1.82 9.77
CA ASN A 329 16.19 -1.20 9.26
C ASN A 329 16.53 0.12 9.98
N GLN A 330 15.84 0.39 11.08
CA GLN A 330 16.16 1.54 11.92
C GLN A 330 17.46 1.28 12.67
N VAL A 331 18.47 2.11 12.42
CA VAL A 331 19.77 2.04 13.09
C VAL A 331 19.79 2.96 14.31
N GLU A 332 20.18 2.43 15.47
CA GLU A 332 20.42 3.23 16.68
C GLU A 332 21.73 4.04 16.53
N ARG A 333 21.72 5.27 17.04
CA ARG A 333 22.84 6.22 16.89
C ARG A 333 23.93 6.05 17.95
#